data_AF-A0A4Q7J1W6-F1
#
_entry.id   AF-A0A4Q7J1W6-F1
#
_cell.length_a   1.000
_cell.length_b   1.000
_cell.length_c   1.000
_cell.angle_alpha   90.00
_cell.angle_beta   90.00
_cell.angle_gamma   90.00
#
_symmetry.space_group_name_H-M   'P 1'
#
loop_
_entity.id
_entity.type
_entity.pdbx_description
1 polymer ?
#
loop_
_entity_poly.entity_id
_entity_poly.type
_entity_poly.pdbx_seq_one_letter_code
_entity_poly.pdbx_strand_id
1 'polypeptide(L)' 'MNREEQSPVYPLPEPVRNDDPRFTFGLHVEVAEVLAAHGYPPVRTGRDLVRLGQALYRFLYVADEGVS' A
#
# COMPACT_ATOMS: atom_id res chain seq x y z
N MET A 1 -1.06 28.91 11.50
CA MET A 1 -0.87 27.62 10.80
C MET A 1 -0.60 26.60 11.89
N ASN A 2 -1.63 25.89 12.35
CA ASN A 2 -1.54 25.01 13.51
C ASN A 2 -0.74 23.76 13.16
N ARG A 3 0.27 23.45 13.98
CA ARG A 3 1.29 22.42 13.79
C ARG A 3 0.86 21.06 14.37
N GLU A 4 -0.44 20.77 14.38
CA GLU A 4 -1.03 19.62 15.10
C GLU A 4 -1.60 18.51 14.18
N GLU A 5 -1.52 18.64 12.85
CA GLU A 5 -1.87 17.55 11.92
C GLU A 5 -0.61 16.93 11.32
N GLN A 6 0.30 16.43 12.16
CA GLN A 6 1.32 15.49 11.68
C GLN A 6 0.60 14.18 11.35
N SER A 7 0.31 14.04 10.06
CA SER A 7 -0.36 12.92 9.42
C SER A 7 0.30 11.58 9.80
N PRO A 8 -0.46 10.49 9.88
CA PRO A 8 0.08 9.20 10.29
C PRO A 8 1.24 8.79 9.38
N VAL A 9 2.38 8.53 10.01
CA VAL A 9 3.52 7.82 9.40
C VAL A 9 3.08 6.37 9.26
N TYR A 10 3.08 5.83 8.04
CA TYR A 10 2.74 4.43 7.78
C TYR A 10 3.45 3.48 8.77
N PRO A 11 2.80 2.36 9.18
CA PRO A 11 1.52 1.86 8.67
C PRO A 11 0.27 2.52 9.29
N LEU A 12 -0.81 2.59 8.51
CA LEU A 12 -2.16 2.97 8.94
C LEU A 12 -2.87 1.79 9.62
N PRO A 13 -3.88 2.02 10.48
CA PRO A 13 -4.78 0.94 10.90
C PRO A 13 -5.43 0.27 9.68
N GLU A 14 -5.54 -1.05 9.71
CA GLU A 14 -6.20 -1.80 8.64
C GLU A 14 -7.67 -1.37 8.49
N PRO A 15 -8.14 -1.10 7.26
CA PRO A 15 -9.53 -0.73 7.02
C PRO A 15 -10.48 -1.86 7.43
N VAL A 16 -11.64 -1.50 7.97
CA VAL A 16 -12.70 -2.45 8.30
C VAL A 16 -13.05 -3.26 7.04
N ARG A 17 -13.00 -4.60 7.16
CA ARG A 17 -13.28 -5.57 6.08
C ARG A 17 -12.30 -5.52 4.90
N ASN A 18 -11.11 -4.96 5.08
CA ASN A 18 -10.08 -4.87 4.03
C ASN A 18 -10.54 -4.09 2.80
N ASP A 19 -11.47 -3.14 2.99
CA ASP A 19 -12.14 -2.41 1.90
C ASP A 19 -11.76 -0.92 1.91
N ASP A 20 -10.46 -0.64 1.71
CA ASP A 20 -10.03 0.73 1.41
C ASP A 20 -10.16 1.00 -0.09
N PRO A 21 -11.07 1.89 -0.52
CA PRO A 21 -11.31 2.15 -1.95
C PRO A 21 -10.10 2.80 -2.65
N ARG A 22 -9.09 3.27 -1.90
CA ARG A 22 -7.83 3.77 -2.45
C ARG A 22 -6.88 2.63 -2.84
N PHE A 23 -7.02 1.45 -2.24
CA PHE A 23 -6.16 0.29 -2.47
C PHE A 23 -6.63 -0.53 -3.68
N THR A 24 -6.38 0.00 -4.88
CA THR A 24 -6.93 -0.54 -6.13
C THR A 24 -5.91 -1.33 -6.96
N PHE A 25 -6.40 -2.11 -7.94
CA PHE A 25 -5.53 -2.69 -8.97
C PHE A 25 -4.73 -1.63 -9.74
N GLY A 26 -5.34 -0.47 -10.01
CA GLY A 26 -4.68 0.66 -10.67
C GLY A 26 -3.47 1.15 -9.87
N LEU A 27 -3.61 1.30 -8.56
CA LEU A 27 -2.49 1.68 -7.67
C LEU A 27 -1.31 0.70 -7.78
N HIS A 28 -1.56 -0.61 -7.88
CA HIS A 28 -0.49 -1.60 -8.05
C HIS A 28 0.29 -1.41 -9.36
N VAL A 29 -0.42 -1.07 -10.44
CA VAL A 29 0.20 -0.80 -11.75
C VAL A 29 1.03 0.47 -11.68
N GLU A 30 0.50 1.55 -11.11
CA GLU A 30 1.23 2.82 -10.95
C GLU A 30 2.50 2.65 -10.12
N VAL A 31 2.45 1.92 -9.01
CA VAL A 31 3.65 1.63 -8.20
C VAL A 31 4.65 0.77 -8.98
N ALA A 32 4.18 -0.21 -9.78
CA ALA A 32 5.07 -1.01 -10.63
C ALA A 32 5.78 -0.15 -11.68
N GLU A 33 5.08 0.82 -12.27
CA GLU A 33 5.65 1.76 -13.23
C GLU A 33 6.69 2.68 -12.59
N VAL A 34 6.42 3.19 -11.38
CA VAL A 34 7.40 3.97 -10.60
C VAL A 34 8.67 3.16 -10.34
N LEU A 35 8.54 1.92 -9.87
CA LEU A 35 9.70 1.06 -9.64
C LEU A 35 10.51 0.83 -10.91
N ALA A 36 9.84 0.54 -12.04
CA ALA A 36 10.50 0.36 -13.32
C ALA A 36 11.22 1.65 -13.80
N ALA A 37 10.61 2.82 -13.60
CA ALA A 37 11.20 4.11 -13.93
C ALA A 37 12.47 4.41 -13.10
N HIS A 38 12.57 3.86 -11.89
CA HIS A 38 13.76 3.95 -11.03
C HIS A 38 14.79 2.83 -11.28
N GLY A 39 14.60 2.01 -12.32
CA GLY A 39 15.57 0.99 -12.74
C GLY A 39 15.38 -0.39 -12.09
N TYR A 40 14.31 -0.60 -11.33
CA TYR A 40 13.95 -1.95 -10.89
C TYR A 40 13.37 -2.77 -12.06
N PRO A 41 13.46 -4.11 -12.03
CA PRO A 41 12.86 -4.94 -13.06
C PRO A 41 11.35 -4.69 -13.18
N PRO A 42 10.80 -4.61 -14.41
CA PRO A 42 9.37 -4.44 -14.59
C PRO A 42 8.60 -5.66 -14.09
N VAL A 43 7.38 -5.43 -13.58
CA VAL A 43 6.41 -6.49 -13.30
C VAL A 43 6.00 -7.15 -14.62
N ARG A 44 6.20 -8.47 -14.74
CA ARG A 44 5.97 -9.22 -16.00
C ARG A 44 4.78 -10.16 -15.96
N THR A 45 4.35 -10.55 -14.76
CA THR A 45 3.29 -11.53 -14.57
C THR A 45 2.27 -11.05 -13.55
N GLY A 46 1.05 -11.58 -13.61
CA GLY A 46 0.04 -11.34 -12.58
C GLY A 46 0.51 -11.78 -11.18
N ARG A 47 1.39 -12.79 -11.10
CA ARG A 47 1.99 -13.22 -9.82
C ARG A 47 2.90 -12.15 -9.21
N ASP A 48 3.68 -11.46 -10.04
CA ASP A 48 4.54 -10.36 -9.57
C ASP A 48 3.68 -9.20 -9.07
N LEU A 49 2.58 -8.89 -9.76
CA LEU A 49 1.66 -7.84 -9.36
C LEU A 49 0.95 -8.14 -8.03
N VAL A 50 0.51 -9.40 -7.82
CA VAL A 50 -0.05 -9.84 -6.54
C VAL A 50 0.97 -9.73 -5.41
N ARG A 51 2.22 -10.11 -5.66
CA ARG A 51 3.31 -9.99 -4.67
C ARG A 51 3.59 -8.53 -4.32
N LEU A 52 3.62 -7.66 -5.32
CA LEU A 52 3.78 -6.22 -5.13
C LEU A 52 2.62 -5.66 -4.30
N GLY A 53 1.38 -6.04 -4.62
CA GLY A 53 0.21 -5.62 -3.85
C GLY A 53 0.24 -6.07 -2.40
N GLN A 54 0.61 -7.32 -2.13
CA GLN A 54 0.76 -7.79 -0.75
C GLN A 54 1.86 -7.05 0.02
N ALA A 55 2.98 -6.73 -0.64
CA ALA A 55 4.05 -5.95 -0.03
C ALA A 55 3.61 -4.51 0.26
N LEU A 56 2.95 -3.87 -0.71
CA LEU A 56 2.40 -2.53 -0.57
C LEU A 56 1.34 -2.48 0.52
N TYR A 57 0.43 -3.45 0.58
CA TYR A 57 -0.58 -3.54 1.63
C TYR A 57 0.05 -3.61 3.02
N ARG A 58 1.05 -4.49 3.21
CA ARG A 58 1.77 -4.62 4.48
C ARG A 58 2.61 -3.39 4.85
N PHE A 59 3.01 -2.60 3.85
CA PHE A 59 3.65 -1.31 4.10
C PHE A 59 2.63 -0.26 4.55
N LEU A 60 1.46 -0.23 3.90
CA LEU A 60 0.43 0.76 4.14
C LEU A 60 -0.39 0.50 5.41
N TYR A 61 -0.56 -0.77 5.82
CA TYR A 61 -1.47 -1.14 6.89
C TYR A 61 -0.83 -2.03 7.96
N VAL A 62 -1.27 -1.86 9.20
CA VAL A 62 -1.02 -2.74 10.34
C VAL A 62 -2.37 -3.20 10.87
N ALA A 63 -2.45 -4.48 11.25
CA ALA A 63 -3.65 -5.00 11.91
C ALA A 63 -3.98 -4.11 13.11
N ASP A 64 -5.22 -3.66 13.20
CA ASP A 64 -5.70 -3.04 14.42
C ASP A 64 -5.68 -4.14 15.50
N GLU A 65 -4.66 -4.13 16.37
CA GLU A 65 -4.62 -4.99 17.55
C GLU A 65 -5.71 -4.51 18.51
N GLY A 66 -6.97 -4.80 18.15
CA GLY A 66 -8.09 -4.65 19.03
C GLY A 66 -7.80 -5.49 20.27
N VAL A 67 -7.51 -4.82 21.39
CA VAL A 67 -7.62 -5.42 22.73
C VAL A 67 -8.95 -6.17 22.75
N SER A 68 -8.86 -7.49 22.79
CA SER A 68 -10.01 -8.40 22.83
C SER A 68 -10.89 -8.16 24.05
#